data_AF-A0AAW0XE06-F1
#
_entry.id   AF-A0AAW0XE06-F1
#
_cell.length_a   1.000
_cell.length_b   1.000
_cell.length_c   1.000
_cell.angle_alpha   90.00
_cell.angle_beta   90.00
_cell.angle_gamma   90.00
#
_symmetry.space_group_name_H-M   'P 1'
#
loop_
_entity.id
_entity.type
_entity.pdbx_description
1 polymer ?
#
loop_
_entity_poly.entity_id
_entity_poly.type
_entity_poly.pdbx_seq_one_letter_code
_entity_poly.pdbx_strand_id
1 'polypeptide(L)'
;VILSSQKHLDKSRDYNFLHPWLGSGLLTSTGSKWHSRRKLLTPAFHFKILEDFVEVFNNQSNKMVQKLQQKADGKPFDIFPFVTLCTLDIICETAMGCNINAQDNSDSDYVKAVYR
;
A
#
# COMPACT_ATOMS: atom_id res chain seq x y z
N VAL A 1 15.88 24.56 7.33
CA VAL A 1 14.76 23.65 6.97
C VAL A 1 14.89 22.39 7.79
N ILE A 2 13.95 22.10 8.69
CA ILE A 2 14.02 20.91 9.58
C ILE A 2 13.70 19.63 8.80
N LEU A 3 12.76 19.69 7.85
CA LEU A 3 12.27 18.54 7.07
C LEU A 3 13.32 17.89 6.13
N SER A 4 14.39 18.62 5.79
CA SER A 4 15.51 18.10 4.99
C SER A 4 16.76 17.78 5.82
N SER A 5 16.69 17.96 7.15
CA SER A 5 17.81 17.73 8.06
C SER A 5 18.03 16.23 8.29
N GLN A 6 19.26 15.76 8.08
CA GLN A 6 19.66 14.40 8.41
C GLN A 6 19.96 14.21 9.92
N LYS A 7 19.86 15.28 10.73
CA LYS A 7 20.22 15.25 12.16
C LYS A 7 19.08 14.80 13.08
N HIS A 8 17.82 14.90 12.67
CA HIS A 8 16.65 14.57 13.49
C HIS A 8 15.74 13.58 12.75
N LEU A 9 16.23 12.35 12.58
CA LEU A 9 15.51 11.27 11.87
C LEU A 9 14.81 10.29 12.81
N ASP A 10 14.79 10.59 14.11
CA ASP A 10 14.14 9.76 15.11
C ASP A 10 12.62 9.83 14.99
N LYS A 11 11.96 8.66 15.12
CA LYS A 11 10.51 8.55 15.06
C LYS A 11 9.89 8.87 16.41
N SER A 12 8.64 9.36 16.39
CA SER A 12 7.88 9.51 17.63
C SER A 12 7.69 8.15 18.30
N ARG A 13 7.42 8.16 19.61
CA ARG A 13 7.18 6.93 20.38
C ARG A 13 5.96 6.14 19.86
N ASP A 14 5.04 6.81 19.15
CA ASP A 14 3.85 6.17 18.57
C ASP A 14 4.21 5.10 17.53
N TYR A 15 5.37 5.22 16.87
CA TYR A 15 5.85 4.20 15.94
C TYR A 15 6.19 2.86 16.62
N ASN A 16 6.35 2.85 17.96
CA ASN A 16 6.60 1.61 18.70
C ASN A 16 5.43 0.64 18.62
N PHE A 17 4.19 1.14 18.48
CA PHE A 17 3.01 0.29 18.31
C PHE A 17 3.03 -0.49 16.99
N LEU A 18 3.81 -0.04 16.00
CA LEU A 18 3.94 -0.71 14.71
C LEU A 18 5.04 -1.78 14.68
N HIS A 19 5.92 -1.85 15.69
CA HIS A 19 7.02 -2.80 15.70
C HIS A 19 6.61 -4.29 15.68
N PRO A 20 5.54 -4.73 16.40
CA PRO A 20 5.11 -6.12 16.34
C PRO A 20 4.69 -6.57 14.93
N TRP A 21 4.17 -5.64 14.12
CA TRP A 21 3.70 -5.93 12.77
C TRP A 21 4.77 -5.67 11.70
N LEU A 22 5.36 -4.47 11.70
CA LEU A 22 6.26 -3.99 10.64
C LEU A 22 7.75 -4.16 10.96
N GLY A 23 8.06 -4.67 12.16
CA GLY A 23 9.43 -4.83 12.64
C GLY A 23 10.20 -3.49 12.61
N SER A 24 11.50 -3.55 12.33
CA SER A 24 12.35 -2.37 12.11
C SER A 24 12.56 -2.10 10.60
N GLY A 25 11.46 -1.97 9.86
CA GLY A 25 11.43 -1.68 8.42
C GLY A 25 11.70 -0.21 8.08
N LEU A 26 11.44 0.20 6.84
CA LEU A 26 11.69 1.57 6.38
C LEU A 26 10.89 2.63 7.17
N LEU A 27 9.66 2.30 7.60
CA LEU A 27 8.78 3.21 8.32
C LEU A 27 9.22 3.44 9.77
N THR A 28 9.69 2.38 10.44
CA THR A 28 9.95 2.34 11.89
C THR A 28 11.43 2.43 12.25
N SER A 29 12.35 2.23 11.31
CA SER A 29 13.79 2.40 11.54
C SER A 29 14.20 3.88 11.55
N THR A 30 15.32 4.16 12.23
CA THR A 30 15.96 5.48 12.32
C THR A 30 17.44 5.41 11.92
N GLY A 31 18.10 6.56 11.86
CA GLY A 31 19.55 6.68 11.67
C GLY A 31 20.09 5.98 10.41
N SER A 32 21.26 5.33 10.55
CA SER A 32 21.96 4.66 9.46
C SER A 32 21.16 3.50 8.84
N LYS A 33 20.39 2.77 9.65
CA LYS A 33 19.54 1.66 9.19
C LYS A 33 18.45 2.14 8.24
N TRP A 34 17.76 3.22 8.62
CA TRP A 34 16.78 3.86 7.76
C TRP A 34 17.43 4.39 6.48
N HIS A 35 18.58 5.06 6.61
CA HIS A 35 19.25 5.68 5.47
C HIS A 35 19.68 4.65 4.43
N SER A 36 20.28 3.53 4.86
CA SER A 36 20.66 2.42 3.98
C SER A 36 19.45 1.83 3.25
N ARG A 37 18.35 1.55 3.96
CA ARG A 37 17.12 1.00 3.35
C ARG A 37 16.45 1.98 2.40
N ARG A 38 16.41 3.27 2.74
CA ARG A 38 15.85 4.30 1.86
C ARG A 38 16.66 4.42 0.57
N LYS A 39 17.99 4.42 0.67
CA LYS A 39 18.89 4.45 -0.50
C LYS A 39 18.68 3.23 -1.40
N LEU A 40 18.46 2.05 -0.80
CA LEU A 40 18.19 0.82 -1.54
C LEU A 40 16.82 0.83 -2.25
N LEU A 41 15.76 1.32 -1.59
CA LEU A 41 14.39 1.21 -2.09
C LEU A 41 13.95 2.36 -3.02
N THR A 42 14.50 3.56 -2.85
CA THR A 42 14.11 4.74 -3.66
C THR A 42 14.15 4.49 -5.19
N PRO A 43 15.15 3.79 -5.74
CA PRO A 43 15.20 3.53 -7.18
C PRO A 43 14.01 2.72 -7.71
N ALA A 44 13.39 1.85 -6.90
CA ALA A 44 12.24 1.02 -7.30
C ALA A 44 10.95 1.84 -7.50
N PHE A 45 10.94 3.11 -7.08
CA PHE A 45 9.81 4.04 -7.24
C PHE A 45 10.18 5.23 -8.12
N HIS A 46 11.18 5.07 -9.00
CA HIS A 46 11.54 6.10 -9.97
C HIS A 46 10.44 6.22 -11.05
N PHE A 47 10.20 7.42 -11.58
CA PHE A 47 9.07 7.71 -12.48
C PHE A 47 8.91 6.73 -13.65
N LYS A 48 10.01 6.32 -14.28
CA LYS A 48 10.00 5.32 -15.36
C LYS A 48 9.39 3.97 -14.95
N ILE A 49 9.59 3.54 -13.71
CA ILE A 49 8.98 2.30 -13.18
C ILE A 49 7.51 2.55 -12.86
N LEU A 50 7.18 3.75 -12.36
CA LEU A 50 5.79 4.11 -12.07
C LEU A 50 4.92 4.18 -13.34
N GLU A 51 5.50 4.50 -14.49
CA GLU A 51 4.82 4.42 -15.79
C GLU A 51 4.33 2.99 -16.08
N ASP A 52 5.15 1.98 -15.77
CA ASP A 52 4.78 0.56 -15.94
C ASP A 52 3.63 0.15 -14.99
N PHE A 53 3.44 0.86 -13.87
CA PHE A 53 2.35 0.58 -12.92
C PHE A 53 0.98 1.06 -13.40
N VAL A 54 0.92 1.97 -14.39
CA VAL A 54 -0.34 2.53 -14.89
C VAL A 54 -1.24 1.45 -15.48
N GLU A 55 -0.65 0.44 -16.14
CA GLU A 55 -1.40 -0.70 -16.67
C GLU A 55 -2.12 -1.47 -15.54
N VAL A 56 -1.40 -1.75 -14.45
CA VAL A 56 -1.97 -2.41 -13.27
C VAL A 56 -3.06 -1.57 -12.62
N PHE A 57 -2.85 -0.25 -12.49
CA PHE A 57 -3.87 0.65 -11.96
C PHE A 57 -5.16 0.60 -12.78
N ASN A 58 -5.05 0.63 -14.11
CA ASN A 58 -6.20 0.56 -15.00
C ASN A 58 -6.92 -0.79 -14.89
N ASN A 59 -6.18 -1.90 -14.89
CA ASN A 59 -6.75 -3.24 -14.79
C ASN A 59 -7.52 -3.43 -13.48
N GLN A 60 -6.92 -3.07 -12.34
CA GLN A 60 -7.56 -3.22 -11.04
C GLN A 60 -8.71 -2.22 -10.82
N SER A 61 -8.59 -1.00 -11.36
CA SER A 61 -9.67 -0.01 -11.32
C SER A 61 -10.87 -0.42 -12.17
N ASN A 62 -10.64 -0.98 -13.37
CA ASN A 62 -11.71 -1.50 -14.22
C ASN A 62 -12.46 -2.65 -13.54
N LYS A 63 -11.73 -3.55 -12.86
CA LYS A 63 -12.33 -4.62 -12.05
C LYS A 63 -13.19 -4.07 -10.91
N MET A 64 -12.72 -3.03 -10.22
CA MET A 64 -13.50 -2.35 -9.20
C MET A 64 -14.78 -1.73 -9.79
N VAL A 65 -14.68 -1.04 -10.93
CA VAL A 65 -15.82 -0.43 -11.64
C VAL A 65 -16.87 -1.50 -12.00
N GLN A 66 -16.47 -2.66 -12.49
CA GLN A 66 -17.39 -3.77 -12.79
C GLN A 66 -18.16 -4.22 -11.54
N LYS A 67 -17.52 -4.25 -10.37
CA LYS A 67 -18.18 -4.58 -9.09
C LYS A 67 -19.11 -3.45 -8.63
N LEU A 68 -18.73 -2.19 -8.84
CA LEU A 68 -19.56 -1.04 -8.51
C LEU A 68 -20.81 -0.95 -9.39
N GLN A 69 -20.73 -1.36 -10.67
CA GLN A 69 -21.90 -1.43 -11.55
C GLN A 69 -23.02 -2.31 -10.98
N GLN A 70 -22.67 -3.38 -10.26
CA GLN A 70 -23.64 -4.26 -9.59
C GLN A 70 -24.33 -3.59 -8.38
N LYS A 71 -23.77 -2.49 -7.89
CA LYS A 71 -24.33 -1.65 -6.80
C LYS A 71 -25.00 -0.39 -7.31
N ALA A 72 -25.08 -0.18 -8.63
CA ALA A 72 -25.68 1.01 -9.23
C ALA A 72 -27.22 0.94 -9.25
N ASP A 73 -27.85 0.64 -8.11
CA ASP A 73 -29.31 0.58 -7.93
C ASP A 73 -29.92 1.94 -7.51
N GLY A 74 -29.10 3.00 -7.51
CA GLY A 74 -29.49 4.35 -7.11
C GLY A 74 -29.48 4.59 -5.60
N LYS A 75 -29.13 3.60 -4.78
CA LYS A 75 -29.06 3.74 -3.32
C LYS A 75 -27.63 4.04 -2.87
N PRO A 76 -27.47 4.77 -1.75
CA PRO A 76 -26.16 4.96 -1.15
C PRO A 76 -25.62 3.63 -0.59
N PHE A 77 -24.31 3.43 -0.72
CA PHE A 77 -23.58 2.31 -0.13
C PHE A 77 -22.18 2.77 0.29
N ASP A 78 -21.52 1.98 1.14
CA ASP A 78 -20.15 2.25 1.56
C ASP A 78 -19.15 1.83 0.47
N ILE A 79 -18.41 2.81 -0.05
CA ILE A 79 -17.39 2.62 -1.08
C ILE A 79 -16.05 2.14 -0.50
N PHE A 80 -15.83 2.32 0.80
CA PHE A 80 -14.54 2.10 1.44
C PHE A 80 -14.00 0.67 1.23
N PRO A 81 -14.79 -0.41 1.38
CA PRO A 81 -14.31 -1.77 1.14
C PRO A 81 -13.85 -2.01 -0.30
N PHE A 82 -14.53 -1.42 -1.29
CA PHE A 82 -14.16 -1.58 -2.70
C PHE A 82 -12.81 -0.93 -3.00
N VAL A 83 -12.61 0.28 -2.47
CA VAL A 83 -11.35 1.01 -2.63
C VAL A 83 -10.22 0.27 -1.93
N THR A 84 -10.43 -0.22 -0.69
CA THR A 84 -9.41 -0.95 0.05
C THR A 84 -8.97 -2.23 -0.65
N LEU A 85 -9.90 -3.03 -1.18
CA LEU A 85 -9.54 -4.26 -1.89
C LEU A 85 -8.82 -3.95 -3.22
N CYS A 86 -9.26 -2.91 -3.94
CA CYS A 86 -8.60 -2.45 -5.15
C CYS A 86 -7.17 -1.97 -4.88
N THR A 87 -6.96 -1.12 -3.86
CA THR A 87 -5.62 -0.63 -3.52
C THR A 87 -4.71 -1.74 -3.02
N LEU A 88 -5.25 -2.76 -2.34
CA LEU A 88 -4.49 -3.92 -1.92
C LEU A 88 -4.02 -4.76 -3.13
N ASP A 89 -4.90 -5.03 -4.10
CA ASP A 89 -4.52 -5.71 -5.34
C ASP A 89 -3.44 -4.91 -6.10
N ILE A 90 -3.61 -3.59 -6.21
CA ILE A 90 -2.65 -2.70 -6.88
C ILE A 90 -1.27 -2.77 -6.22
N ILE A 91 -1.16 -2.63 -4.89
CA ILE A 91 0.15 -2.60 -4.22
C ILE A 91 0.82 -3.99 -4.24
N CYS A 92 0.02 -5.06 -4.16
CA CYS A 92 0.52 -6.43 -4.29
C CYS A 92 1.10 -6.70 -5.67
N GLU A 93 0.41 -6.30 -6.72
CA GLU A 93 0.83 -6.55 -8.09
C GLU A 93 2.01 -5.65 -8.50
N THR A 94 1.97 -4.37 -8.16
CA THR A 94 3.03 -3.41 -8.53
C THR A 94 4.31 -3.54 -7.70
N ALA A 95 4.20 -3.50 -6.37
CA ALA A 95 5.38 -3.44 -5.50
C ALA A 95 5.86 -4.82 -5.04
N MET A 96 4.99 -5.83 -5.00
CA MET A 96 5.33 -7.18 -4.54
C MET A 96 5.36 -8.22 -5.67
N GLY A 97 4.91 -7.86 -6.87
CA GLY A 97 4.89 -8.76 -8.04
C GLY A 97 3.97 -9.96 -7.86
N CYS A 98 2.95 -9.86 -6.99
CA CYS A 98 2.04 -10.96 -6.70
C CYS A 98 0.58 -10.53 -6.89
N ASN A 99 -0.22 -11.41 -7.48
CA ASN A 99 -1.65 -11.22 -7.59
C ASN A 99 -2.35 -12.01 -6.48
N ILE A 100 -3.02 -11.30 -5.57
CA ILE A 100 -3.74 -11.89 -4.43
C ILE A 100 -5.26 -11.98 -4.66
N ASN A 101 -5.76 -11.36 -5.74
CA ASN A 101 -7.18 -11.29 -6.09
C ASN A 101 -8.10 -10.88 -4.92
N ALA A 102 -7.68 -9.89 -4.13
CA ALA A 102 -8.42 -9.41 -2.96
C ALA A 102 -9.83 -8.95 -3.31
N GLN A 103 -10.02 -8.33 -4.47
CA GLN A 103 -11.36 -7.90 -4.92
C GLN A 103 -12.32 -9.08 -5.16
N ASP A 104 -11.83 -10.28 -5.47
CA ASP A 104 -12.66 -11.48 -5.69
C ASP A 104 -12.72 -12.41 -4.48
N ASN A 105 -11.67 -12.41 -3.65
CA ASN A 105 -11.58 -13.20 -2.44
C ASN A 105 -11.30 -12.32 -1.22
N SER A 106 -12.31 -11.54 -0.82
CA SER A 106 -12.25 -10.67 0.37
C SER A 106 -12.11 -11.45 1.68
N ASP A 107 -12.35 -12.76 1.65
CA ASP A 107 -12.27 -13.63 2.82
C ASP A 107 -10.89 -14.25 3.05
N SER A 108 -9.90 -13.92 2.21
CA SER A 108 -8.54 -14.43 2.38
C SER A 108 -7.93 -14.03 3.73
N ASP A 109 -7.08 -14.90 4.27
CA ASP A 109 -6.40 -14.68 5.55
C ASP A 109 -5.59 -13.38 5.54
N TYR A 110 -4.97 -13.04 4.41
CA TYR A 110 -4.21 -11.81 4.25
C TYR A 110 -5.09 -10.56 4.33
N VAL A 111 -6.22 -10.54 3.59
CA VAL A 111 -7.17 -9.43 3.67
C VAL A 111 -7.67 -9.27 5.11
N LYS A 112 -8.08 -10.37 5.75
CA LYS A 112 -8.53 -10.37 7.15
C LYS A 112 -7.46 -9.87 8.12
N ALA A 113 -6.20 -10.24 7.92
CA ALA A 113 -5.09 -9.80 8.76
C ALA A 113 -4.79 -8.30 8.61
N VAL A 114 -4.99 -7.72 7.43
CA VAL A 114 -4.79 -6.28 7.18
C VAL A 114 -5.93 -5.45 7.77
N TYR A 115 -7.15 -5.99 7.84
CA TYR A 115 -8.30 -5.32 8.44
C TYR A 115 -8.36 -5.39 9.98
N ARG A 116 -7.52 -6.21 10.61
CA ARG A 116 -7.57 -6.51 12.05
C ARG A 116 -6.62 -5.63 12.85
#